data_AF-A0A429GXZ2-F1
#
_entry.id   AF-A0A429GXZ2-F1
#
_cell.length_a   1.000
_cell.length_b   1.000
_cell.length_c   1.000
_cell.angle_alpha   90.00
_cell.angle_beta   90.00
_cell.angle_gamma   90.00
#
_symmetry.space_group_name_H-M   'P 1'
#
loop_
_entity.id
_entity.type
_entity.pdbx_description
1 polymer ?
#
loop_
_entity_poly.entity_id
_entity_poly.type
_entity_poly.pdbx_seq_one_letter_code
_entity_poly.pdbx_strand_id
1 'polypeptide(L)'
;MEILLIEWLRPFDAVRTYGKDVVERSSDGWVEVRKDNKTLHMRSHQEYVVIVHPWFSKDEKLFNEVVEALSVPIESAKRFIDEWESSIGDWSAELEISSNGILMTPYTKLQWFHGQEDVNKLLEKHNSSLIMDYDGVTRAEVRIGRPITAEKVEEGLRKLVFLLRLYAIIEKVQTAEAIRITIQMLPHNV
;
A
#
# COMPACT_ATOMS: atom_id res chain seq x y z
N MET A 1 -3.51 -3.88 18.26
CA MET A 1 -3.28 -2.68 17.44
C MET A 1 -4.40 -2.62 16.45
N GLU A 2 -5.21 -1.57 16.46
CA GLU A 2 -6.31 -1.41 15.51
C GLU A 2 -5.74 -0.95 14.16
N ILE A 3 -6.27 -1.47 13.06
CA ILE A 3 -5.79 -1.22 11.69
C ILE A 3 -6.99 -0.92 10.81
N LEU A 4 -6.91 0.13 10.01
CA LEU A 4 -7.88 0.47 8.99
C LEU A 4 -7.33 0.12 7.61
N LEU A 5 -8.06 -0.69 6.84
CA LEU A 5 -7.71 -1.01 5.47
C LEU A 5 -8.27 0.04 4.51
N ILE A 6 -7.42 0.46 3.58
CA ILE A 6 -7.70 1.42 2.52
C ILE A 6 -7.30 0.78 1.20
N GLU A 7 -8.19 0.85 0.24
CA GLU A 7 -8.02 0.30 -1.09
C GLU A 7 -8.06 1.44 -2.11
N TRP A 8 -7.15 1.41 -3.08
CA TRP A 8 -7.00 2.39 -4.14
C TRP A 8 -7.13 1.71 -5.49
N LEU A 9 -8.10 2.18 -6.28
CA LEU A 9 -8.41 1.63 -7.59
C LEU A 9 -8.24 2.68 -8.66
N ARG A 10 -7.91 2.25 -9.89
CA ARG A 10 -8.12 3.09 -11.06
C ARG A 10 -9.63 3.27 -11.28
N PRO A 11 -10.08 4.42 -11.83
CA PRO A 11 -11.51 4.68 -12.03
C PRO A 11 -12.22 3.59 -12.85
N PHE A 12 -11.55 3.06 -13.88
CA PHE A 12 -12.10 1.98 -14.70
C PHE A 12 -12.34 0.69 -13.89
N ASP A 13 -11.39 0.29 -13.04
CA ASP A 13 -11.51 -0.91 -12.20
C ASP A 13 -12.58 -0.75 -11.11
N ALA A 14 -12.71 0.46 -10.56
CA ALA A 14 -13.80 0.80 -9.65
C ALA A 14 -15.17 0.69 -10.32
N VAL A 15 -15.32 1.22 -11.54
CA VAL A 15 -16.57 1.11 -12.33
C VAL A 15 -16.90 -0.35 -12.62
N ARG A 16 -15.91 -1.16 -13.01
CA ARG A 16 -16.10 -2.61 -13.25
C ARG A 16 -16.56 -3.34 -11.99
N THR A 17 -16.08 -2.94 -10.82
CA THR A 17 -16.30 -3.65 -9.55
C THR A 17 -17.58 -3.21 -8.84
N TYR A 18 -17.91 -1.91 -8.89
CA TYR A 18 -18.96 -1.30 -8.08
C TYR A 18 -20.08 -0.65 -8.91
N GLY A 19 -19.92 -0.56 -10.23
CA GLY A 19 -20.88 0.05 -11.13
C GLY A 19 -20.68 1.56 -11.31
N LYS A 20 -20.97 2.03 -12.52
CA LYS A 20 -20.76 3.43 -12.94
C LYS A 20 -21.50 4.42 -12.05
N ASP A 21 -22.78 4.17 -11.77
CA ASP A 21 -23.62 5.07 -10.97
C ASP A 21 -23.10 5.26 -9.53
N VAL A 22 -22.46 4.23 -8.95
CA VAL A 22 -21.88 4.31 -7.61
C VAL A 22 -20.63 5.18 -7.63
N VAL A 23 -19.75 4.96 -8.60
CA VAL A 23 -18.51 5.72 -8.78
C VAL A 23 -18.82 7.19 -9.06
N GLU A 24 -19.75 7.49 -9.95
CA GLU A 24 -20.16 8.87 -10.26
C GLU A 24 -20.73 9.59 -9.03
N ARG A 25 -21.62 8.98 -8.24
CA ARG A 25 -22.10 9.62 -6.99
C ARG A 25 -20.97 9.88 -5.99
N SER A 26 -19.95 9.04 -5.99
CA SER A 26 -18.81 9.18 -5.08
C SER A 26 -17.82 10.28 -5.48
N SER A 27 -17.98 10.93 -6.64
CA SER A 27 -17.19 12.13 -6.98
C SER A 27 -17.65 13.36 -6.21
N ASP A 28 -18.93 13.41 -5.82
CA ASP A 28 -19.52 14.55 -5.12
C ASP A 28 -19.29 14.50 -3.61
N GLY A 29 -18.92 13.33 -3.07
CA GLY A 29 -18.67 13.12 -1.65
C GLY A 29 -18.48 11.65 -1.29
N TRP A 30 -18.36 11.37 0.00
CA TRP A 30 -18.29 10.00 0.49
C TRP A 30 -19.64 9.29 0.31
N VAL A 31 -19.59 8.11 -0.32
CA VAL A 31 -20.76 7.24 -0.52
C VAL A 31 -20.56 5.94 0.22
N GLU A 32 -21.57 5.53 0.97
CA GLU A 32 -21.61 4.20 1.58
C GLU A 32 -22.04 3.15 0.55
N VAL A 33 -21.25 2.08 0.45
CA VAL A 33 -21.50 0.95 -0.45
C VAL A 33 -21.61 -0.32 0.39
N ARG A 34 -22.72 -1.04 0.25
CA ARG A 34 -22.88 -2.37 0.87
C ARG A 34 -22.43 -3.45 -0.09
N LYS A 35 -21.48 -4.27 0.34
CA LYS A 35 -20.98 -5.44 -0.41
C LYS A 35 -20.73 -6.58 0.57
N ASP A 36 -21.26 -7.77 0.28
CA ASP A 36 -21.05 -8.98 1.09
C ASP A 36 -21.31 -8.81 2.60
N ASN A 37 -22.42 -8.13 2.95
CA ASN A 37 -22.80 -7.76 4.33
C ASN A 37 -21.83 -6.81 5.06
N LYS A 38 -20.94 -6.14 4.33
CA LYS A 38 -20.01 -5.15 4.88
C LYS A 38 -20.27 -3.77 4.27
N THR A 39 -20.10 -2.73 5.08
CA THR A 39 -20.27 -1.33 4.66
C THR A 39 -18.92 -0.71 4.37
N LEU A 40 -18.72 -0.29 3.13
CA LEU A 40 -17.53 0.40 2.60
C LEU A 40 -17.82 1.90 2.49
N HIS A 41 -16.80 2.74 2.65
CA HIS A 41 -16.89 4.16 2.30
C HIS A 41 -16.05 4.42 1.06
N MET A 42 -16.67 4.93 0.01
CA MET A 42 -16.02 5.19 -1.28
C MET A 42 -16.01 6.68 -1.59
N ARG A 43 -14.88 7.15 -2.14
CA ARG A 43 -14.76 8.48 -2.73
C ARG A 43 -13.97 8.41 -4.03
N SER A 44 -14.50 9.05 -5.06
CA SER A 44 -13.83 9.15 -6.36
C SER A 44 -13.14 10.48 -6.51
N HIS A 45 -11.91 10.42 -7.00
CA HIS A 45 -11.13 11.54 -7.48
C HIS A 45 -10.88 11.35 -8.97
N GLN A 46 -10.33 12.37 -9.64
CA GLN A 46 -10.19 12.35 -11.10
C GLN A 46 -9.36 11.16 -11.62
N GLU A 47 -8.30 10.79 -10.91
CA GLU A 47 -7.33 9.77 -11.37
C GLU A 47 -7.41 8.44 -10.61
N TYR A 48 -8.20 8.36 -9.53
CA TYR A 48 -8.30 7.18 -8.69
C TYR A 48 -9.59 7.19 -7.88
N VAL A 49 -9.97 6.01 -7.37
CA VAL A 49 -11.05 5.83 -6.40
C VAL A 49 -10.44 5.27 -5.13
N VAL A 50 -10.80 5.85 -3.99
CA VAL A 50 -10.36 5.39 -2.68
C VAL A 50 -11.53 4.77 -1.92
N ILE A 51 -11.26 3.65 -1.27
CA ILE A 51 -12.25 2.87 -0.53
C ILE A 51 -11.70 2.60 0.86
N VAL A 52 -12.43 3.00 1.88
CA VAL A 52 -12.10 2.75 3.28
C VAL A 52 -12.98 1.61 3.80
N HIS A 53 -12.35 0.62 4.43
CA HIS A 53 -12.98 -0.58 4.96
C HIS A 53 -13.12 -0.46 6.49
N PRO A 54 -14.17 0.19 7.02
CA PRO A 54 -14.27 0.53 8.45
C PRO A 54 -14.31 -0.69 9.37
N TRP A 55 -14.79 -1.84 8.91
CA TRP A 55 -14.93 -3.04 9.75
C TRP A 55 -13.60 -3.67 10.20
N PHE A 56 -12.46 -3.21 9.67
CA PHE A 56 -11.14 -3.65 10.13
C PHE A 56 -10.70 -2.99 11.45
N SER A 57 -11.31 -1.86 11.82
CA SER A 57 -10.92 -1.07 12.99
C SER A 57 -12.14 -0.66 13.82
N LYS A 58 -12.03 -0.78 15.15
CA LYS A 58 -12.99 -0.19 16.09
C LYS A 58 -12.59 1.23 16.53
N ASP A 59 -11.45 1.74 16.08
CA ASP A 59 -11.01 3.11 16.36
C ASP A 59 -11.74 4.10 15.44
N GLU A 60 -12.90 4.58 15.91
CA GLU A 60 -13.72 5.59 15.21
C GLU A 60 -12.96 6.90 14.95
N LYS A 61 -12.05 7.27 15.86
CA LYS A 61 -11.25 8.48 15.70
C LYS A 61 -10.27 8.32 14.54
N LEU A 62 -9.62 7.17 14.42
CA LEU A 62 -8.76 6.87 13.28
C LEU A 62 -9.55 6.89 11.97
N PHE A 63 -10.73 6.27 11.95
CA PHE A 63 -11.59 6.28 10.77
C PHE A 63 -11.93 7.71 10.32
N ASN A 64 -12.36 8.57 11.25
CA ASN A 64 -12.70 9.95 10.94
C ASN A 64 -11.49 10.74 10.42
N GLU A 65 -10.32 10.61 11.06
CA GLU A 65 -9.08 11.25 10.61
C GLU A 65 -8.71 10.81 9.17
N VAL A 66 -8.86 9.53 8.84
CA VAL A 66 -8.56 9.00 7.50
C VAL A 66 -9.58 9.46 6.46
N VAL A 67 -10.87 9.41 6.76
CA VAL A 67 -11.94 9.89 5.87
C VAL A 67 -11.79 11.40 5.60
N GLU A 68 -11.44 12.18 6.62
CA GLU A 68 -11.15 13.61 6.47
C GLU A 68 -9.91 13.84 5.59
N ALA A 69 -8.80 13.16 5.88
CA ALA A 69 -7.57 13.27 5.10
C ALA A 69 -7.77 12.91 3.62
N LEU A 70 -8.53 11.85 3.33
CA LEU A 70 -8.79 11.36 1.97
C LEU A 70 -9.94 12.08 1.25
N SER A 71 -10.56 13.07 1.92
CA SER A 71 -11.55 13.94 1.29
C SER A 71 -10.93 14.89 0.27
N VAL A 72 -9.63 15.16 0.41
CA VAL A 72 -8.86 16.01 -0.51
C VAL A 72 -8.07 15.11 -1.47
N PRO A 73 -7.87 15.52 -2.74
CA PRO A 73 -7.02 14.78 -3.66
C PRO A 73 -5.59 14.60 -3.13
N ILE A 74 -5.05 13.39 -3.31
CA ILE A 74 -3.69 12.98 -2.95
C ILE A 74 -2.91 12.79 -4.25
N GLU A 75 -1.98 13.69 -4.53
CA GLU A 75 -1.26 13.75 -5.81
C GLU A 75 -0.45 12.47 -6.08
N SER A 76 0.12 11.88 -5.04
CA SER A 76 0.95 10.67 -5.15
C SER A 76 0.14 9.38 -5.33
N ALA A 77 -1.19 9.41 -5.20
CA ALA A 77 -2.04 8.23 -5.22
C ALA A 77 -1.93 7.44 -6.53
N LYS A 78 -1.99 8.12 -7.69
CA LYS A 78 -1.84 7.46 -8.99
C LYS A 78 -0.48 6.77 -9.12
N ARG A 79 0.59 7.47 -8.71
CA ARG A 79 1.94 6.91 -8.74
C ARG A 79 2.07 5.71 -7.81
N PHE A 80 1.39 5.73 -6.66
CA PHE A 80 1.31 4.60 -5.75
C PHE A 80 0.61 3.40 -6.39
N ILE A 81 -0.56 3.60 -7.04
CA ILE A 81 -1.26 2.52 -7.76
C ILE A 81 -0.37 1.93 -8.86
N ASP A 82 0.27 2.78 -9.67
CA ASP A 82 1.16 2.32 -10.76
C ASP A 82 2.34 1.50 -10.22
N GLU A 83 2.95 1.95 -9.12
CA GLU A 83 4.09 1.26 -8.51
C GLU A 83 3.66 -0.05 -7.83
N TRP A 84 2.50 -0.04 -7.18
CA TRP A 84 1.91 -1.23 -6.58
C TRP A 84 1.69 -2.32 -7.62
N GLU A 85 1.02 -1.99 -8.73
CA GLU A 85 0.77 -2.92 -9.82
C GLU A 85 2.08 -3.47 -10.41
N SER A 86 3.09 -2.62 -10.58
CA SER A 86 4.39 -3.04 -11.11
C SER A 86 5.19 -3.93 -10.16
N SER A 87 5.12 -3.70 -8.84
CA SER A 87 5.94 -4.42 -7.86
C SER A 87 5.25 -5.65 -7.26
N ILE A 88 3.91 -5.65 -7.19
CA ILE A 88 3.11 -6.72 -6.55
C ILE A 88 2.30 -7.49 -7.58
N GLY A 89 1.95 -6.90 -8.72
CA GLY A 89 1.16 -7.54 -9.77
C GLY A 89 -0.35 -7.54 -9.52
N ASP A 90 -0.82 -6.82 -8.50
CA ASP A 90 -2.24 -6.69 -8.16
C ASP A 90 -2.85 -5.41 -8.73
N TRP A 91 -4.05 -5.52 -9.30
CA TRP A 91 -4.80 -4.39 -9.88
C TRP A 91 -5.44 -3.47 -8.84
N SER A 92 -5.50 -3.92 -7.58
CA SER A 92 -6.04 -3.17 -6.45
C SER A 92 -4.92 -2.89 -5.44
N ALA A 93 -4.64 -1.61 -5.22
CA ALA A 93 -3.56 -1.18 -4.33
C ALA A 93 -4.08 -1.03 -2.89
N GLU A 94 -3.55 -1.83 -1.98
CA GLU A 94 -4.05 -1.94 -0.60
C GLU A 94 -3.06 -1.33 0.39
N LEU A 95 -3.58 -0.60 1.37
CA LEU A 95 -2.80 -0.02 2.47
C LEU A 95 -3.53 -0.16 3.79
N GLU A 96 -2.74 -0.33 4.83
CA GLU A 96 -3.18 -0.37 6.21
C GLU A 96 -2.70 0.88 6.94
N ILE A 97 -3.58 1.54 7.69
CA ILE A 97 -3.21 2.58 8.64
C ILE A 97 -3.52 2.10 10.04
N SER A 98 -2.50 2.03 10.89
CA SER A 98 -2.65 1.63 12.28
C SER A 98 -3.01 2.81 13.20
N SER A 99 -3.62 2.50 14.36
CA SER A 99 -3.99 3.52 15.36
C SER A 99 -2.82 4.26 16.01
N ASN A 100 -1.56 3.84 15.77
CA ASN A 100 -0.34 4.55 16.17
C ASN A 100 0.27 5.39 15.02
N GLY A 101 -0.43 5.54 13.89
CA GLY A 101 -0.04 6.40 12.78
C GLY A 101 1.10 5.82 11.94
N ILE A 102 1.07 4.51 11.68
CA ILE A 102 1.95 3.87 10.70
C ILE A 102 1.09 3.54 9.48
N LEU A 103 1.57 3.94 8.31
CA LEU A 103 1.03 3.58 7.01
C LEU A 103 1.86 2.40 6.48
N MET A 104 1.21 1.32 6.08
CA MET A 104 1.91 0.08 5.74
C MET A 104 1.23 -0.71 4.62
N THR A 105 1.99 -1.56 3.93
CA THR A 105 1.43 -2.56 3.03
C THR A 105 0.92 -3.77 3.84
N PRO A 106 -0.12 -4.49 3.40
CA PRO A 106 -0.56 -5.74 4.02
C PRO A 106 0.53 -6.83 4.01
N TYR A 107 0.49 -7.74 5.00
CA TYR A 107 1.42 -8.87 5.19
C TYR A 107 1.30 -10.01 4.16
N THR A 108 0.73 -9.78 2.98
CA THR A 108 0.55 -10.85 1.98
C THR A 108 1.22 -10.55 0.65
N LYS A 109 1.87 -9.38 0.55
CA LYS A 109 2.22 -8.81 -0.75
C LYS A 109 3.71 -8.85 -1.06
N LEU A 110 4.57 -8.81 -0.04
CA LEU A 110 6.02 -8.77 -0.23
C LEU A 110 6.68 -9.93 0.52
N GLN A 111 7.75 -10.49 -0.05
CA GLN A 111 8.56 -11.55 0.54
C GLN A 111 9.83 -10.98 1.16
N TRP A 112 10.26 -11.56 2.28
CA TRP A 112 11.54 -11.25 2.89
C TRP A 112 12.71 -11.54 1.95
N PHE A 113 13.78 -10.76 2.09
CA PHE A 113 15.02 -10.96 1.35
C PHE A 113 16.26 -10.84 2.24
N HIS A 114 17.34 -11.51 1.81
CA HIS A 114 18.62 -11.47 2.52
C HIS A 114 19.22 -10.05 2.53
N GLY A 115 19.66 -9.58 3.69
CA GLY A 115 20.23 -8.22 3.86
C GLY A 115 19.19 -7.12 4.15
N GLN A 116 17.92 -7.47 4.35
CA GLN A 116 16.86 -6.52 4.70
C GLN A 116 17.19 -5.70 5.98
N GLU A 117 17.85 -6.31 6.97
CA GLU A 117 18.28 -5.60 8.18
C GLU A 117 19.27 -4.47 7.89
N ASP A 118 20.21 -4.67 6.98
CA ASP A 118 21.18 -3.65 6.59
C ASP A 118 20.53 -2.52 5.79
N VAL A 119 19.57 -2.87 4.93
CA VAL A 119 18.71 -1.89 4.25
C VAL A 119 17.93 -1.07 5.28
N ASN A 120 17.34 -1.71 6.29
CA ASN A 120 16.57 -1.02 7.33
C ASN A 120 17.40 -0.04 8.16
N LYS A 121 18.68 -0.32 8.43
CA LYS A 121 19.59 0.64 9.10
C LYS A 121 19.72 1.95 8.31
N LEU A 122 19.60 1.89 6.98
CA LEU A 122 19.60 3.08 6.11
C LEU A 122 18.23 3.77 6.11
N LEU A 123 17.15 3.00 6.12
CA LEU A 123 15.77 3.51 6.07
C LEU A 123 15.31 4.16 7.38
N GLU A 124 15.87 3.75 8.53
CA GLU A 124 15.48 4.23 9.86
C GLU A 124 15.48 5.76 9.96
N LYS A 125 16.49 6.42 9.36
CA LYS A 125 16.62 7.88 9.32
C LYS A 125 15.47 8.59 8.58
N HIS A 126 14.68 7.85 7.81
CA HIS A 126 13.58 8.34 7.00
C HIS A 126 12.20 7.93 7.55
N ASN A 127 12.13 7.44 8.79
CA ASN A 127 10.89 6.94 9.41
C ASN A 127 10.21 5.85 8.55
N SER A 128 11.02 5.04 7.89
CA SER A 128 10.61 4.03 6.93
C SER A 128 11.30 2.71 7.24
N SER A 129 10.66 1.59 6.92
CA SER A 129 11.24 0.26 7.14
C SER A 129 10.57 -0.81 6.29
N LEU A 130 11.31 -1.87 6.00
CA LEU A 130 10.80 -3.14 5.48
C LEU A 130 10.78 -4.13 6.66
N ILE A 131 9.63 -4.36 7.26
CA ILE A 131 9.50 -5.17 8.47
C ILE A 131 9.27 -6.64 8.11
N MET A 132 10.13 -7.51 8.62
CA MET A 132 10.00 -8.95 8.50
C MET A 132 8.95 -9.47 9.48
N ASP A 133 8.09 -10.37 9.01
CA ASP A 133 7.25 -11.21 9.86
C ASP A 133 7.79 -12.65 9.88
N TYR A 134 7.33 -13.45 10.85
CA TYR A 134 7.84 -14.79 11.15
C TYR A 134 7.66 -15.80 10.00
N ASP A 135 6.80 -15.52 9.02
CA ASP A 135 6.46 -16.43 7.92
C ASP A 135 7.22 -16.15 6.61
N GLY A 136 8.35 -15.43 6.68
CA GLY A 136 9.12 -15.07 5.48
C GLY A 136 8.48 -13.97 4.63
N VAL A 137 7.46 -13.30 5.18
CA VAL A 137 6.80 -12.14 4.61
C VAL A 137 7.52 -10.87 5.05
N THR A 138 7.51 -9.86 4.19
CA THR A 138 7.89 -8.49 4.56
C THR A 138 6.74 -7.52 4.31
N ARG A 139 6.76 -6.36 4.96
CA ARG A 139 5.89 -5.24 4.62
C ARG A 139 6.64 -3.93 4.65
N ALA A 140 6.27 -3.03 3.75
CA ALA A 140 6.77 -1.66 3.79
C ALA A 140 5.96 -0.86 4.82
N GLU A 141 6.66 -0.16 5.72
CA GLU A 141 6.08 0.68 6.75
C GLU A 141 6.64 2.10 6.67
N VAL A 142 5.77 3.08 6.90
CA VAL A 142 6.12 4.49 7.02
C VAL A 142 5.41 5.09 8.23
N ARG A 143 6.15 5.67 9.17
CA ARG A 143 5.58 6.35 10.32
C ARG A 143 5.19 7.78 9.96
N ILE A 144 3.90 8.07 10.01
CA ILE A 144 3.31 9.39 9.71
C ILE A 144 2.71 10.08 10.95
N GLY A 145 2.50 9.33 12.04
CA GLY A 145 1.98 9.82 13.32
C GLY A 145 0.53 10.28 13.26
N ARG A 146 -0.04 10.66 14.42
CA ARG A 146 -1.43 11.16 14.53
C ARG A 146 -1.48 12.67 14.87
N PRO A 147 -2.58 13.37 14.54
CA PRO A 147 -3.72 12.91 13.74
C PRO A 147 -3.31 12.62 12.29
N ILE A 148 -4.07 11.76 11.60
CA ILE A 148 -3.88 11.53 10.15
C ILE A 148 -4.40 12.74 9.38
N THR A 149 -3.60 13.29 8.46
CA THR A 149 -3.96 14.43 7.61
C THR A 149 -3.59 14.13 6.16
N ALA A 150 -4.15 14.90 5.20
CA ALA A 150 -3.88 14.71 3.78
C ALA A 150 -2.38 14.83 3.46
N GLU A 151 -1.67 15.79 4.06
CA GLU A 151 -0.24 16.03 3.86
C GLU A 151 0.60 14.84 4.34
N LYS A 152 0.21 14.25 5.47
CA LYS A 152 0.87 13.08 6.04
C LYS A 152 0.64 11.83 5.20
N VAL A 153 -0.57 11.67 4.66
CA VAL A 153 -0.87 10.57 3.73
C VAL A 153 -0.08 10.75 2.44
N GLU A 154 -0.01 11.96 1.88
CA GLU A 154 0.79 12.30 0.70
C GLU A 154 2.29 11.99 0.91
N GLU A 155 2.87 12.43 2.03
CA GLU A 155 4.26 12.09 2.36
C GLU A 155 4.45 10.57 2.54
N GLY A 156 3.50 9.92 3.21
CA GLY A 156 3.48 8.48 3.44
C GLY A 156 3.47 7.67 2.15
N LEU A 157 2.58 8.02 1.21
CA LEU A 157 2.49 7.37 -0.10
C LEU A 157 3.76 7.58 -0.93
N ARG A 158 4.35 8.78 -0.92
CA ARG A 158 5.64 9.01 -1.61
C ARG A 158 6.75 8.10 -1.08
N LYS A 159 6.81 7.93 0.24
CA LYS A 159 7.78 7.03 0.88
C LYS A 159 7.48 5.57 0.58
N LEU A 160 6.21 5.15 0.57
CA LEU A 160 5.83 3.80 0.18
C LEU A 160 6.17 3.49 -1.28
N VAL A 161 5.93 4.43 -2.21
CA VAL A 161 6.37 4.30 -3.60
C VAL A 161 7.88 4.08 -3.66
N PHE A 162 8.65 4.85 -2.90
CA PHE A 162 10.09 4.65 -2.81
C PHE A 162 10.46 3.25 -2.26
N LEU A 163 9.79 2.78 -1.21
CA LEU A 163 10.02 1.46 -0.63
C LEU A 163 9.68 0.33 -1.60
N LEU A 164 8.56 0.42 -2.33
CA LEU A 164 8.16 -0.56 -3.34
C LEU A 164 9.15 -0.62 -4.50
N ARG A 165 9.67 0.53 -4.95
CA ARG A 165 10.73 0.59 -5.97
C ARG A 165 12.01 -0.05 -5.49
N LEU A 166 12.43 0.32 -4.27
CA LEU A 166 13.64 -0.21 -3.67
C LEU A 166 13.54 -1.74 -3.54
N TYR A 167 12.41 -2.23 -3.06
CA TYR A 167 12.10 -3.66 -2.97
C TYR A 167 12.24 -4.36 -4.33
N ALA A 168 11.53 -3.89 -5.36
CA ALA A 168 11.56 -4.49 -6.69
C ALA A 168 12.97 -4.49 -7.32
N ILE A 169 13.75 -3.43 -7.10
CA ILE A 169 15.15 -3.36 -7.57
C ILE A 169 16.02 -4.40 -6.84
N ILE A 170 15.90 -4.51 -5.51
CA ILE A 170 16.66 -5.48 -4.71
C ILE A 170 16.32 -6.89 -5.17
N GLU A 171 15.04 -7.23 -5.28
CA GLU A 171 14.57 -8.55 -5.71
C GLU A 171 15.14 -8.90 -7.09
N LYS A 172 15.09 -7.97 -8.04
CA LYS A 172 15.64 -8.16 -9.39
C LYS A 172 17.15 -8.40 -9.36
N VAL A 173 17.89 -7.63 -8.59
CA VAL A 173 19.35 -7.77 -8.47
C VAL A 173 19.71 -9.10 -7.81
N GLN A 174 19.02 -9.47 -6.72
CA GLN A 174 19.27 -10.73 -6.03
C GLN A 174 18.94 -11.93 -6.93
N THR A 175 17.84 -11.88 -7.67
CA THR A 175 17.47 -12.91 -8.65
C THR A 175 18.55 -13.04 -9.74
N ALA A 176 19.01 -11.92 -10.30
CA ALA A 176 20.06 -11.93 -11.32
C ALA A 176 21.38 -12.51 -10.80
N GLU A 177 21.79 -12.14 -9.58
CA GLU A 177 23.00 -12.66 -8.95
C GLU A 177 22.89 -14.14 -8.58
N ALA A 178 21.74 -14.58 -8.08
CA ALA A 178 21.48 -15.99 -7.79
C ALA A 178 21.59 -16.85 -9.07
N ILE A 179 21.00 -16.40 -10.19
CA ILE A 179 21.13 -17.05 -11.49
C ILE A 179 22.60 -17.09 -11.93
N ARG A 180 23.30 -15.95 -11.86
CA ARG A 180 24.72 -15.85 -12.27
C ARG A 180 25.61 -16.81 -11.49
N ILE A 181 25.47 -16.85 -10.17
CA ILE A 181 26.24 -17.74 -9.29
C ILE A 181 25.88 -19.21 -9.56
N THR A 182 24.59 -19.52 -9.73
CA THR A 182 24.15 -20.89 -10.03
C THR A 182 24.79 -21.38 -11.33
N ILE A 183 24.76 -20.58 -12.40
CA ILE A 183 25.42 -20.91 -13.67
C ILE A 183 26.92 -21.17 -13.49
N GLN A 184 27.60 -20.36 -12.66
CA GLN A 184 29.03 -20.55 -12.36
C GLN A 184 29.32 -21.83 -11.55
N MET A 185 28.38 -22.28 -10.72
CA MET A 185 28.52 -23.46 -9.87
C MET A 185 28.07 -24.76 -10.54
N LEU A 186 27.28 -24.68 -11.61
CA LEU A 186 26.90 -25.87 -12.36
C LEU A 186 28.17 -26.52 -12.94
N PRO A 187 28.38 -27.82 -12.71
CA PRO A 187 29.57 -28.50 -13.21
C PRO A 187 29.68 -28.32 -14.72
N HIS A 188 30.84 -27.89 -15.17
CA HIS A 188 31.18 -27.89 -16.60
C HIS A 188 31.41 -29.35 -17.05
N ASN A 189 30.37 -30.18 -17.06
CA ASN A 189 30.40 -31.55 -17.58
C ASN A 189 29.12 -31.70 -18.42
N VAL A 190 29.13 -31.88 -19.75
CA VAL A 190 30.05 -32.57 -20.66
C VAL A 190 30.16 -31.79 -21.99
#